data_AF-A0A8X8AJK3-F1
#
_entry.id   AF-A0A8X8AJK3-F1
#
_cell.length_a   1.000
_cell.length_b   1.000
_cell.length_c   1.000
_cell.angle_alpha   90.00
_cell.angle_beta   90.00
_cell.angle_gamma   90.00
#
_symmetry.space_group_name_H-M   'P 1'
#
loop_
_entity.id
_entity.type
_entity.pdbx_description
1 polymer ?
#
loop_
_entity_poly.entity_id
_entity_poly.type
_entity_poly.pdbx_seq_one_letter_code
_entity_poly.pdbx_strand_id
1 'polypeptide(L)'
;MDSIKPLAPSRSVSKSKHRKQWKNRERRETMERLKTDMIEIGEGQQRIREGQREIRQKFEEIGSECRRLKEETMNIAKQSDYNQIRINLMFSILKAREDNNFAHADQLTGLLRLVQFPSPFLFLILGISDFIINLANASYCKEGNITRKWKRRNKERQARLAD
;
A
#
# COMPACT_ATOMS: atom_id res chain seq x y z
N MET A 1 -49.71 67.54 49.47
CA MET A 1 -49.55 66.69 48.27
C MET A 1 -48.09 66.76 47.90
N ASP A 2 -47.32 65.73 48.22
CA ASP A 2 -45.88 65.72 47.98
C ASP A 2 -45.59 65.14 46.59
N SER A 3 -45.08 65.98 45.70
CA SER A 3 -44.70 65.60 44.34
C SER A 3 -43.58 64.58 44.36
N ILE A 4 -43.89 63.35 43.93
CA ILE A 4 -42.91 62.30 43.66
C ILE A 4 -42.08 62.72 42.43
N LYS A 5 -40.82 63.09 42.65
CA LYS A 5 -39.85 63.27 41.56
C LYS A 5 -39.53 61.91 40.92
N PRO A 6 -39.55 61.78 39.58
CA PRO A 6 -39.21 60.52 38.95
C PRO A 6 -37.71 60.21 39.17
N LEU A 7 -37.43 59.02 39.71
CA LEU A 7 -36.07 58.52 39.87
C LEU A 7 -35.44 58.35 38.47
N ALA A 8 -34.45 59.18 38.16
CA ALA A 8 -33.63 58.99 36.97
C ALA A 8 -32.86 57.65 37.08
N PRO A 9 -32.75 56.85 35.99
CA PRO A 9 -32.05 55.58 36.04
C PRO A 9 -30.59 55.77 36.45
N SER A 10 -30.15 55.02 37.47
CA SER A 10 -28.78 55.06 37.98
C SER A 10 -27.76 54.80 36.85
N ARG A 11 -26.77 55.70 36.76
CA ARG A 11 -25.66 55.68 35.78
C ARG A 11 -24.82 54.38 35.81
N SER A 12 -24.96 53.56 36.86
CA SER A 12 -24.31 52.24 36.97
C SER A 12 -25.06 51.13 36.22
N VAL A 13 -26.38 51.24 36.06
CA VAL A 13 -27.22 50.24 35.37
C VAL A 13 -27.02 50.31 33.85
N SER A 14 -26.87 51.52 33.28
CA SER A 14 -26.58 51.70 31.85
C SER A 14 -25.18 51.19 31.47
N LYS A 15 -24.17 51.43 32.31
CA LYS A 15 -22.82 50.88 32.13
C LYS A 15 -22.77 49.35 32.15
N SER A 16 -23.57 48.70 33.01
CA SER A 16 -23.61 47.23 33.09
C SER A 16 -24.28 46.59 31.88
N LYS A 17 -25.34 47.20 31.33
CA LYS A 17 -26.01 46.77 30.10
C LYS A 17 -25.09 46.89 28.88
N HIS A 18 -24.38 48.01 28.75
CA HIS A 18 -23.42 48.23 27.66
C HIS A 18 -22.27 47.19 27.68
N ARG A 19 -21.74 46.88 28.87
CA ARG A 19 -20.69 45.84 29.03
C ARG A 19 -21.19 44.45 28.65
N LYS A 20 -22.43 44.10 28.99
CA LYS A 20 -23.05 42.81 28.59
C LYS A 20 -23.26 42.73 27.08
N GLN A 21 -23.71 43.82 26.45
CA GLN A 21 -23.92 43.88 25.01
C GLN A 21 -22.61 43.74 24.22
N TRP A 22 -21.54 44.42 24.65
CA TRP A 22 -20.21 44.29 24.03
C TRP A 22 -19.66 42.85 24.12
N LYS A 23 -19.76 42.22 25.30
CA LYS A 23 -19.37 40.80 25.47
C LYS A 23 -20.17 39.84 24.59
N ASN A 24 -21.47 40.10 24.41
CA ASN A 24 -22.30 39.29 23.51
C ASN A 24 -21.90 39.49 22.03
N ARG A 25 -21.52 40.71 21.65
CA ARG A 25 -21.02 41.00 20.31
C ARG A 25 -19.69 40.28 20.04
N GLU A 26 -18.75 40.35 20.99
CA GLU A 26 -17.46 39.66 20.92
C GLU A 26 -17.65 38.12 20.82
N ARG A 27 -18.57 37.56 21.61
CA ARG A 27 -18.93 36.13 21.51
C ARG A 27 -19.50 35.77 20.14
N ARG A 28 -20.30 36.66 19.55
CA ARG A 28 -20.86 36.42 18.21
C ARG A 28 -19.77 36.46 17.14
N GLU A 29 -18.88 37.44 17.20
CA GLU A 29 -17.77 37.56 16.25
C GLU A 29 -16.80 36.37 16.35
N THR A 30 -16.50 35.90 17.56
CA THR A 30 -15.69 34.68 17.77
C THR A 30 -16.38 33.41 17.27
N MET A 31 -17.69 33.29 17.48
CA MET A 31 -18.48 32.16 16.95
C MET A 31 -18.48 32.15 15.42
N GLU A 32 -18.64 33.31 14.75
CA GLU A 32 -18.61 33.37 13.29
C GLU A 32 -17.21 33.03 12.74
N ARG A 33 -16.13 33.49 13.39
CA ARG A 33 -14.76 33.07 13.03
C ARG A 33 -14.58 31.56 13.15
N LEU A 34 -15.01 30.98 14.28
CA LEU A 34 -14.88 29.55 14.52
C LEU A 34 -15.65 28.73 13.48
N LYS A 35 -16.85 29.17 13.07
CA LYS A 35 -17.60 28.52 11.99
C LYS A 35 -16.85 28.53 10.67
N THR A 36 -16.27 29.67 10.30
CA THR A 36 -15.45 29.79 9.08
C THR A 36 -14.25 28.85 9.14
N ASP A 37 -13.51 28.85 10.24
CA ASP A 37 -12.36 27.98 10.45
C ASP A 37 -12.76 26.49 10.36
N MET A 38 -13.91 26.12 10.95
CA MET A 38 -14.44 24.76 10.87
C MET A 38 -14.74 24.32 9.43
N ILE A 39 -15.28 25.21 8.61
CA ILE A 39 -15.54 24.94 7.19
C ILE A 39 -14.22 24.73 6.45
N GLU A 40 -13.26 25.64 6.61
CA GLU A 40 -11.95 25.55 5.96
C GLU A 40 -11.18 24.28 6.36
N ILE A 41 -11.19 23.93 7.65
CA ILE A 41 -10.62 22.68 8.16
C ILE A 41 -11.34 21.47 7.57
N GLY A 42 -12.67 21.51 7.46
CA GLY A 42 -13.49 20.46 6.86
C GLY A 42 -13.10 20.19 5.40
N GLU A 43 -12.98 21.25 4.60
CA GLU A 43 -12.52 21.18 3.22
C GLU A 43 -11.08 20.67 3.11
N GLY A 44 -10.19 21.15 3.99
CA GLY A 44 -8.80 20.68 4.07
C GLY A 44 -8.71 19.19 4.36
N GLN A 45 -9.50 18.70 5.32
CA GLN A 45 -9.58 17.27 5.63
C GLN A 45 -10.12 16.45 4.46
N GLN A 46 -11.09 16.98 3.70
CA GLN A 46 -11.61 16.30 2.52
C GLN A 46 -10.54 16.18 1.43
N ARG A 47 -9.80 17.25 1.14
CA ARG A 47 -8.66 17.22 0.20
C ARG A 47 -7.60 16.21 0.61
N ILE A 48 -7.25 16.17 1.91
CA ILE A 48 -6.28 15.20 2.44
C ILE A 48 -6.79 13.76 2.25
N ARG A 49 -8.07 13.49 2.54
CA ARG A 49 -8.66 12.15 2.36
C ARG A 49 -8.62 11.71 0.91
N GLU A 50 -8.92 12.61 -0.03
CA GLU A 50 -8.86 12.29 -1.45
C GLU A 50 -7.43 12.03 -1.91
N GLY A 51 -6.49 12.91 -1.57
CA GLY A 51 -5.08 12.70 -1.90
C GLY A 51 -4.52 11.39 -1.33
N GLN A 52 -4.92 11.02 -0.11
CA GLN A 52 -4.56 9.71 0.46
C GLN A 52 -5.16 8.52 -0.31
N ARG A 53 -6.36 8.67 -0.89
CA ARG A 53 -6.98 7.62 -1.69
C ARG A 53 -6.24 7.44 -3.02
N GLU A 54 -5.95 8.53 -3.71
CA GLU A 54 -5.18 8.52 -4.96
C GLU A 54 -3.79 7.90 -4.76
N ILE A 55 -3.09 8.29 -3.69
CA ILE A 55 -1.79 7.71 -3.35
C ILE A 55 -1.91 6.20 -3.14
N ARG A 56 -2.92 5.72 -2.39
CA ARG A 56 -3.12 4.28 -2.18
C ARG A 56 -3.35 3.54 -3.51
N GLN A 57 -4.17 4.08 -4.39
CA GLN A 57 -4.43 3.47 -5.70
C GLN A 57 -3.14 3.36 -6.52
N LYS A 58 -2.35 4.44 -6.60
CA LYS A 58 -1.05 4.43 -7.28
C LYS A 58 -0.08 3.40 -6.68
N PHE A 59 -0.03 3.29 -5.36
CA PHE A 59 0.80 2.27 -4.71
C PHE A 59 0.33 0.84 -4.98
N GLU A 60 -0.97 0.61 -5.10
CA GLU A 60 -1.52 -0.70 -5.47
C GLU A 60 -1.18 -1.08 -6.91
N GLU A 61 -1.24 -0.12 -7.84
CA GLU A 61 -0.83 -0.27 -9.23
C GLU A 61 0.66 -0.56 -9.36
N ILE A 62 1.52 0.26 -8.75
CA ILE A 62 2.97 0.01 -8.69
C ILE A 62 3.24 -1.38 -8.10
N GLY A 63 2.51 -1.74 -7.04
CA GLY A 63 2.64 -3.05 -6.41
C GLY A 63 2.26 -4.22 -7.32
N SER A 64 1.28 -4.07 -8.21
CA SER A 64 0.91 -5.09 -9.19
C SER A 64 1.94 -5.21 -10.31
N GLU A 65 2.43 -4.06 -10.81
CA GLU A 65 3.49 -4.03 -11.81
C GLU A 65 4.79 -4.67 -11.30
N CYS A 66 5.20 -4.37 -10.07
CA CYS A 66 6.38 -5.00 -9.47
C CYS A 66 6.23 -6.53 -9.37
N ARG A 67 5.02 -7.05 -9.08
CA ARG A 67 4.79 -8.50 -9.06
C ARG A 67 4.92 -9.11 -10.45
N ARG A 68 4.33 -8.48 -11.46
CA ARG A 68 4.44 -8.91 -12.87
C ARG A 68 5.90 -8.91 -13.35
N LEU A 69 6.63 -7.83 -13.10
CA LEU A 69 8.05 -7.71 -13.46
C LEU A 69 8.91 -8.79 -12.78
N LYS A 70 8.63 -9.11 -11.52
CA LYS A 70 9.32 -10.19 -10.81
C LYS A 70 9.07 -11.54 -11.47
N GLU A 71 7.82 -11.84 -11.83
CA GLU A 71 7.46 -13.08 -12.50
C GLU A 71 8.12 -13.20 -13.88
N GLU A 72 8.06 -12.15 -14.68
CA GLU A 72 8.73 -12.08 -15.98
C GLU A 72 10.24 -12.28 -15.85
N THR A 73 10.88 -11.62 -14.88
CA THR A 73 12.32 -11.77 -14.62
C THR A 73 12.69 -13.19 -14.20
N MET A 74 11.88 -13.82 -13.34
CA MET A 74 12.09 -15.22 -12.95
C MET A 74 11.96 -16.17 -14.14
N ASN A 75 11.00 -15.92 -15.05
CA ASN A 75 10.85 -16.73 -16.25
C ASN A 75 12.04 -16.56 -17.21
N ILE A 76 12.53 -15.34 -17.39
CA ILE A 76 13.74 -15.07 -18.19
C ILE A 76 14.96 -15.75 -17.56
N ALA A 77 15.13 -15.68 -16.24
CA ALA A 77 16.23 -16.35 -15.54
C ALA A 77 16.17 -17.87 -15.75
N LYS A 78 15.01 -18.50 -15.56
CA LYS A 78 14.79 -19.93 -15.83
C LYS A 78 15.16 -20.27 -17.28
N GLN A 79 14.67 -19.51 -18.25
CA GLN A 79 15.02 -19.71 -19.66
C GLN A 79 16.52 -19.53 -19.93
N SER A 80 17.17 -18.58 -19.26
CA SER A 80 18.60 -18.35 -19.38
C SER A 80 19.40 -19.56 -18.86
N ASP A 81 19.01 -20.14 -17.72
CA ASP A 81 19.63 -21.35 -17.18
C ASP A 81 19.51 -22.53 -18.15
N TYR A 82 18.33 -22.75 -18.73
CA TYR A 82 18.15 -23.77 -19.77
C TYR A 82 19.01 -23.51 -21.00
N ASN A 83 19.13 -22.26 -21.43
CA ASN A 83 19.99 -21.90 -22.56
C ASN A 83 21.47 -22.14 -22.25
N GLN A 84 21.92 -21.85 -21.03
CA GLN A 84 23.29 -22.15 -20.60
C GLN A 84 23.58 -23.65 -20.62
N ILE A 85 22.66 -24.48 -20.08
CA ILE A 85 22.78 -25.94 -20.16
C ILE A 85 22.89 -26.39 -21.63
N ARG A 86 22.04 -25.84 -22.51
CA ARG A 86 22.04 -26.16 -23.94
C ARG A 86 23.38 -25.83 -24.59
N ILE A 87 23.91 -24.63 -24.34
CA ILE A 87 25.21 -24.17 -24.88
C ILE A 87 26.34 -25.06 -24.35
N ASN A 88 26.35 -25.37 -23.07
CA ASN A 88 27.38 -26.22 -22.47
C ASN A 88 27.37 -27.63 -23.08
N LEU A 89 26.19 -28.23 -23.27
CA LEU A 89 26.05 -29.51 -23.95
C LEU A 89 26.54 -29.44 -25.40
N MET A 90 26.18 -28.40 -26.15
CA MET A 90 26.66 -28.19 -27.51
C MET A 90 28.20 -28.10 -27.55
N PHE A 91 28.80 -27.37 -26.61
CA PHE A 91 30.26 -27.27 -26.49
C PHE A 91 30.91 -28.61 -26.15
N SER A 92 30.34 -29.37 -25.20
CA SER A 92 30.84 -30.71 -24.87
C SER A 92 30.75 -31.69 -26.05
N ILE A 93 29.71 -31.60 -26.88
CA ILE A 93 29.59 -32.41 -28.11
C ILE A 93 30.72 -32.07 -29.08
N LEU A 94 30.98 -30.78 -29.31
CA LEU A 94 32.07 -30.36 -30.20
C LEU A 94 33.42 -30.89 -29.71
N LYS A 95 33.69 -30.79 -28.41
CA LYS A 95 34.91 -31.34 -27.81
C LYS A 95 35.01 -32.86 -27.96
N ALA A 96 33.93 -33.59 -27.68
CA ALA A 96 33.92 -35.05 -27.83
C ALA A 96 34.17 -35.49 -29.29
N ARG A 97 33.71 -34.70 -30.26
CA ARG A 97 34.00 -34.95 -31.70
C ARG A 97 35.44 -34.63 -32.07
N GLU A 98 36.01 -33.55 -31.53
CA GLU A 98 37.43 -33.22 -31.68
C GLU A 98 38.33 -34.34 -31.12
N ASP A 99 37.95 -34.90 -29.97
CA ASP A 99 38.62 -36.04 -29.33
C ASP A 99 38.33 -37.40 -30.02
N ASN A 100 37.60 -37.43 -31.14
CA ASN A 100 37.13 -38.63 -31.86
C ASN A 100 36.30 -39.61 -31.00
N ASN A 101 35.73 -39.16 -29.88
CA ASN A 101 34.86 -39.94 -29.01
C ASN A 101 33.39 -39.82 -29.45
N PHE A 102 33.07 -40.49 -30.56
CA PHE A 102 31.73 -40.46 -31.15
C PHE A 102 30.65 -41.05 -30.24
N ALA A 103 30.95 -42.10 -29.47
CA ALA A 103 30.01 -42.70 -28.54
C ALA A 103 29.55 -41.69 -27.46
N HIS A 104 30.49 -40.91 -26.92
CA HIS A 104 30.17 -39.87 -25.94
C HIS A 104 29.44 -38.68 -26.58
N ALA A 105 29.83 -38.29 -27.79
CA ALA A 105 29.13 -37.24 -28.55
C ALA A 105 27.67 -37.61 -28.85
N ASP A 106 27.38 -38.88 -29.16
CA ASP A 106 26.03 -39.37 -29.38
C ASP A 106 25.18 -39.36 -28.10
N GLN A 107 25.76 -39.75 -26.97
CA GLN A 107 25.10 -39.66 -25.65
C GLN A 107 24.71 -38.22 -25.32
N LEU A 108 25.64 -37.27 -25.48
CA LEU A 108 25.39 -35.85 -25.24
C LEU A 108 24.35 -35.27 -26.21
N THR A 109 24.35 -35.73 -27.47
CA THR A 109 23.33 -35.36 -28.47
C THR A 109 21.94 -35.85 -28.04
N GLY A 110 21.86 -37.05 -27.44
CA GLY A 110 20.63 -37.55 -26.82
C GLY A 110 20.14 -36.64 -25.69
N LEU A 111 21.02 -36.24 -24.77
CA LEU A 111 20.69 -35.32 -23.67
C LEU A 111 20.22 -33.95 -24.17
N LEU A 112 20.88 -33.40 -25.21
CA LEU A 112 20.50 -32.13 -25.82
C LEU A 112 19.06 -32.15 -26.36
N ARG A 113 18.63 -33.27 -26.96
CA ARG A 113 17.25 -33.44 -27.46
C ARG A 113 16.21 -33.41 -26.33
N LEU A 114 16.54 -33.96 -25.16
CA LEU A 114 15.65 -33.94 -23.99
C LEU A 114 15.50 -32.53 -23.39
N VAL A 115 16.57 -31.74 -23.38
CA VAL A 115 16.54 -30.35 -22.91
C VAL A 115 15.78 -29.43 -23.88
N GLN A 116 15.82 -29.73 -25.18
CA GLN A 116 15.14 -28.94 -26.21
C GLN A 116 13.62 -29.17 -26.25
N PHE A 117 13.17 -30.36 -25.86
CA PHE A 117 11.74 -30.71 -25.76
C PHE A 117 11.46 -31.25 -24.36
N PRO A 118 11.39 -30.38 -23.33
CA PRO A 118 10.94 -30.83 -22.01
C PRO A 118 9.53 -31.38 -22.17
N SER A 119 9.34 -32.67 -21.85
CA SER A 119 8.01 -33.28 -21.89
C SER A 119 6.99 -32.39 -21.16
N PRO A 120 5.76 -32.22 -21.67
CA PRO A 120 4.75 -31.36 -21.04
C PRO A 120 4.45 -31.75 -19.58
N PHE A 121 4.74 -33.00 -19.20
CA PHE A 121 4.63 -33.51 -17.83
C PHE A 121 5.62 -32.87 -16.84
N LEU A 122 6.85 -32.52 -17.24
CA LEU A 122 7.82 -31.84 -16.36
C LEU A 122 7.43 -30.37 -16.13
N PHE A 123 6.78 -29.75 -17.12
CA PHE A 123 6.22 -28.40 -16.98
C PHE A 123 5.06 -28.37 -15.97
N LEU A 124 4.26 -29.43 -15.90
CA LEU A 124 3.19 -29.57 -14.90
C LEU A 124 3.75 -29.76 -13.48
N ILE A 125 4.76 -30.61 -13.29
CA ILE A 125 5.33 -30.89 -11.97
C ILE A 125 6.06 -29.67 -11.40
N LEU A 126 6.81 -28.92 -12.22
CA LEU A 126 7.45 -27.68 -11.79
C LEU A 126 6.45 -26.52 -11.65
N GLY A 127 5.42 -26.44 -12.50
CA GLY A 127 4.36 -25.43 -12.41
C GLY A 127 3.51 -25.51 -11.13
N ILE A 128 3.29 -26.72 -10.60
CA ILE A 128 2.61 -26.89 -9.30
C ILE A 128 3.45 -26.29 -8.17
N SER A 129 4.79 -26.39 -8.23
CA SER A 129 5.66 -25.83 -7.18
C SER A 129 5.61 -24.28 -7.15
N ASP A 130 5.58 -23.63 -8.31
CA ASP A 130 5.43 -22.19 -8.42
C ASP A 130 4.03 -21.72 -7.96
N PHE A 131 2.96 -22.49 -8.25
CA PHE A 131 1.60 -22.23 -7.76
C PHE A 131 1.51 -22.32 -6.23
N ILE A 132 2.14 -23.34 -5.62
CA ILE A 132 2.21 -23.50 -4.16
C ILE A 132 2.98 -22.35 -3.51
N ILE A 133 4.11 -21.91 -4.09
CA ILE A 133 4.90 -20.79 -3.59
C ILE A 133 4.12 -19.47 -3.68
N ASN A 134 3.42 -19.23 -4.80
CA ASN A 134 2.57 -18.04 -4.95
C ASN A 134 1.39 -18.04 -3.97
N LEU A 135 0.75 -19.18 -3.76
CA LEU A 135 -0.34 -19.33 -2.78
C LEU A 135 0.15 -19.10 -1.35
N ALA A 136 1.33 -19.63 -0.99
CA ALA A 136 1.95 -19.42 0.31
C ALA A 136 2.27 -17.92 0.53
N ASN A 137 2.91 -17.26 -0.44
CA ASN A 137 3.23 -15.84 -0.36
C ASN A 137 1.97 -14.96 -0.28
N ALA A 138 0.90 -15.29 -1.01
CA ALA A 138 -0.38 -14.59 -0.92
C ALA A 138 -1.06 -14.77 0.46
N SER A 139 -0.93 -15.95 1.08
CA SER A 139 -1.42 -16.23 2.44
C SER A 139 -0.67 -15.40 3.49
N TYR A 140 0.67 -15.40 3.45
CA TYR A 140 1.50 -14.57 4.34
C TYR A 140 1.20 -13.06 4.20
N CYS A 141 0.92 -12.60 2.98
CA CYS A 141 0.58 -11.20 2.74
C CYS A 141 -0.80 -10.80 3.33
N LYS A 142 -1.77 -11.72 3.35
CA LYS A 142 -3.06 -11.52 4.04
C LYS A 142 -2.90 -11.51 5.56
N GLU A 143 -2.13 -12.44 6.14
CA GLU A 143 -1.90 -12.50 7.58
C GLU A 143 -1.13 -11.29 8.13
N GLY A 144 -0.15 -10.78 7.39
CA GLY A 144 0.61 -9.57 7.72
C GLY A 144 -0.23 -8.28 7.72
N ASN A 145 -1.30 -8.23 6.93
CA ASN A 145 -2.25 -7.11 6.92
C ASN A 145 -3.28 -7.20 8.06
N ILE A 146 -3.73 -8.42 8.39
CA ILE A 146 -4.67 -8.67 9.50
C ILE A 146 -4.01 -8.35 10.84
N THR A 147 -2.77 -8.79 11.05
CA THR A 147 -1.99 -8.51 12.28
C THR A 147 -1.68 -7.02 12.46
N ARG A 148 -1.36 -6.29 11.38
CA ARG A 148 -1.21 -4.82 11.41
C ARG A 148 -2.52 -4.11 11.74
N LYS A 149 -3.64 -4.56 11.18
CA LYS A 149 -4.99 -4.02 11.45
C LYS A 149 -5.46 -4.33 12.88
N TRP A 150 -5.05 -5.47 13.45
CA TRP A 150 -5.31 -5.81 14.86
C TRP A 150 -4.47 -4.95 15.81
N LYS A 151 -3.16 -4.80 15.58
CA LYS A 151 -2.29 -3.93 16.39
C LYS A 151 -2.77 -2.47 16.41
N ARG A 152 -3.22 -1.94 15.26
CA ARG A 152 -3.76 -0.57 15.18
C ARG A 152 -5.06 -0.40 15.98
N ARG A 153 -6.01 -1.34 15.85
CA ARG A 153 -7.25 -1.34 16.65
C ARG A 153 -7.01 -1.54 18.14
N ASN A 154 -6.01 -2.34 18.53
CA ASN A 154 -5.68 -2.55 19.94
C ASN A 154 -5.05 -1.29 20.55
N LYS A 155 -4.22 -0.56 19.78
CA LYS A 155 -3.65 0.73 20.18
C LYS A 155 -4.74 1.82 20.35
N GLU A 156 -5.74 1.85 19.46
CA GLU A 156 -6.91 2.75 19.57
C GLU A 156 -7.87 2.39 20.71
N ARG A 157 -7.89 1.12 21.16
CA ARG A 157 -8.65 0.69 22.35
C ARG A 157 -7.94 1.08 23.63
N GLN A 158 -6.62 0.90 23.69
CA GLN A 158 -5.78 1.32 24.82
C GLN A 158 -5.81 2.85 25.03
N ALA A 159 -5.79 3.63 23.94
CA ALA A 159 -5.89 5.09 24.01
C ALA A 159 -7.25 5.61 24.55
N ARG A 160 -8.33 4.83 24.38
CA ARG A 160 -9.68 5.19 24.87
C ARG A 160 -9.95 4.81 26.33
N LEU A 161 -9.08 4.00 26.93
CA LEU A 161 -9.16 3.60 28.33
C LEU A 161 -8.27 4.47 29.24
N ALA A 162 -7.45 5.33 28.64
CA ALA A 162 -6.52 6.24 29.33
C ALA A 162 -7.07 7.68 29.47
N ASP A 163 -8.23 7.97 28.87
CA ASP A 163 -9.06 9.18 29.05
C ASP A 163 -10.25 8.84 29.97
#